data_AF-A0A377ZI38-F1
#
_entry.id   AF-A0A377ZI38-F1
#
_cell.length_a   1.000
_cell.length_b   1.000
_cell.length_c   1.000
_cell.angle_alpha   90.00
_cell.angle_beta   90.00
_cell.angle_gamma   90.00
#
_symmetry.space_group_name_H-M   'P 1'
#
loop_
_entity.id
_entity.type
_entity.pdbx_description
1 polymer ?
#
loop_
_entity_poly.entity_id
_entity_poly.type
_entity_poly.pdbx_seq_one_letter_code
_entity_poly.pdbx_strand_id
1 'polypeptide(L)'
;MAEQRPLTIALVAGETSGDILGAGLIRALKARIPNARFVGVAGPLMQAEGCEAWYEMEELAVMGIVEVLGRLRRLLHIRADLTRRFGELRPDVFVGIDAPDFNITLEGNLKKQGIKTIHYVSPSVWAWRQKRVFKIGRSTDLVLAFLPFEKAFYDKFNVPCRFIGHTMADAMPLDPDKGAARDRLGIPHSVRCLALLPGSRGAEVEMLSADFLKTAQLLRATYPDLQVVVPLVNAKRREQFERIKAETAPDMIVHMLDGQARDAMIASDAALLASGTAALECMLAKCPMVVGYRMKPFTFWLAKRLVKTDYVSLPNLLAGRELVKELLQDECEPQALAAALQPLLADGKTSHEMHETFRALHQQIRCNADEQAADAVLELAKTMMEFVYPHTHLVAGVDEVGRGPLVGAVVTAAVILDPAKPIVGLNDSKKLSEKRRLALFDEIKEKALCWSLGRAEPHEIDELNILHATMLAMQRAVAGLSIVPEFVLIDGNRCPSLPMPSQAVVKGDSRVAEISAASILAKVTRDAEMATLDLAFPHYGFAQHKGYPTAVHLQKLQEHGATEHHRRSFGPVKRALGLASN
;
A
#
# COMPACT_ATOMS: atom_id res chain seq x y z
N MET A 1 -38.21 12.30 -8.85
CA MET A 1 -36.92 11.90 -8.23
C MET A 1 -36.44 10.68 -9.00
N ALA A 2 -35.36 10.79 -9.77
CA ALA A 2 -34.77 9.60 -10.41
C ALA A 2 -34.13 8.76 -9.30
N GLU A 3 -34.51 7.49 -9.16
CA GLU A 3 -33.85 6.56 -8.24
C GLU A 3 -32.36 6.53 -8.57
N GLN A 4 -31.51 6.97 -7.63
CA GLN A 4 -30.07 6.88 -7.77
C GLN A 4 -29.69 5.39 -7.86
N ARG A 5 -29.03 5.00 -8.95
CA ARG A 5 -28.50 3.66 -9.13
C ARG A 5 -27.62 3.30 -7.92
N PRO A 6 -27.79 2.13 -7.29
CA PRO A 6 -26.92 1.70 -6.20
C PRO A 6 -25.46 1.58 -6.66
N LEU A 7 -24.53 1.77 -5.73
CA LEU A 7 -23.10 1.58 -5.98
C LEU A 7 -22.87 0.21 -6.62
N THR A 8 -22.33 0.19 -7.83
CA THR A 8 -22.12 -1.02 -8.63
C THR A 8 -20.63 -1.23 -8.84
N ILE A 9 -20.11 -2.33 -8.31
CA ILE A 9 -18.68 -2.66 -8.31
C ILE A 9 -18.45 -3.91 -9.15
N ALA A 10 -17.56 -3.79 -10.14
CA ALA A 10 -17.13 -4.93 -10.93
C ALA A 10 -15.90 -5.61 -10.30
N LEU A 11 -15.94 -6.92 -10.10
CA LEU A 11 -14.86 -7.69 -9.45
C LEU A 11 -14.39 -8.84 -10.35
N VAL A 12 -13.09 -9.09 -10.41
CA VAL A 12 -12.51 -10.23 -11.15
C VAL A 12 -11.43 -10.91 -10.32
N ALA A 13 -11.74 -12.11 -9.80
CA ALA A 13 -10.78 -13.02 -9.17
C ALA A 13 -10.39 -14.16 -10.13
N GLY A 14 -9.10 -14.53 -10.15
CA GLY A 14 -8.58 -15.59 -11.04
C GLY A 14 -8.13 -16.87 -10.34
N GLU A 15 -8.16 -16.90 -9.01
CA GLU A 15 -7.71 -18.03 -8.18
C GLU A 15 -8.38 -17.99 -6.80
N THR A 16 -8.25 -19.07 -6.03
CA THR A 16 -8.86 -19.23 -4.70
C THR A 16 -8.44 -18.13 -3.71
N SER A 17 -7.17 -17.72 -3.73
CA SER A 17 -6.66 -16.57 -2.95
C SER A 17 -7.42 -15.30 -3.29
N GLY A 18 -7.65 -15.03 -4.58
CA GLY A 18 -8.44 -13.89 -5.04
C GLY A 18 -9.90 -13.95 -4.60
N ASP A 19 -10.51 -15.14 -4.59
CA ASP A 19 -11.90 -15.32 -4.12
C ASP A 19 -12.05 -15.02 -2.62
N ILE A 20 -11.08 -15.45 -1.80
CA ILE A 20 -11.03 -15.13 -0.36
C ILE A 20 -10.95 -13.60 -0.15
N LEU A 21 -10.06 -12.92 -0.89
CA LEU A 21 -9.91 -11.47 -0.82
C LEU A 21 -11.16 -10.74 -1.30
N GLY A 22 -11.76 -11.19 -2.40
CA GLY A 22 -12.98 -10.62 -2.94
C GLY A 22 -14.15 -10.74 -1.96
N ALA A 23 -14.30 -11.89 -1.30
CA ALA A 23 -15.32 -12.09 -0.28
C ALA A 23 -15.12 -11.16 0.92
N GLY A 24 -13.88 -11.01 1.41
CA GLY A 24 -13.53 -10.05 2.47
C GLY A 24 -13.89 -8.62 2.10
N LEU A 25 -13.52 -8.18 0.89
CA LEU A 25 -13.85 -6.87 0.36
C LEU A 25 -15.37 -6.64 0.26
N ILE A 26 -16.13 -7.61 -0.25
CA ILE A 26 -17.59 -7.50 -0.38
C ILE A 26 -18.23 -7.33 1.00
N ARG A 27 -17.82 -8.11 2.01
CA ARG A 27 -18.32 -7.96 3.39
C ARG A 27 -18.07 -6.56 3.94
N ALA A 28 -16.84 -6.07 3.85
CA ALA A 28 -16.46 -4.75 4.33
C ALA A 28 -17.24 -3.63 3.62
N LEU A 29 -17.47 -3.76 2.31
CA LEU A 29 -18.29 -2.81 1.55
C LEU A 29 -19.77 -2.87 1.91
N LYS A 30 -20.35 -4.06 2.07
CA LYS A 30 -21.75 -4.24 2.49
C LYS A 30 -22.02 -3.70 3.89
N ALA A 31 -21.06 -3.81 4.81
CA ALA A 31 -21.17 -3.22 6.13
C ALA A 31 -21.37 -1.69 6.08
N ARG A 32 -20.89 -1.03 5.02
CA ARG A 32 -20.95 0.42 4.83
C ARG A 32 -22.06 0.86 3.88
N ILE A 33 -22.32 0.07 2.83
CA ILE A 33 -23.34 0.30 1.80
C ILE A 33 -24.08 -1.01 1.54
N PRO A 34 -25.12 -1.34 2.32
CA PRO A 34 -25.81 -2.63 2.26
C PRO A 34 -26.46 -2.96 0.91
N ASN A 35 -26.83 -1.94 0.14
CA ASN A 35 -27.46 -2.07 -1.17
C ASN A 35 -26.47 -2.06 -2.35
N ALA A 36 -25.16 -2.15 -2.10
CA ALA A 36 -24.16 -2.23 -3.16
C ALA A 36 -24.33 -3.50 -4.01
N ARG A 37 -24.18 -3.37 -5.33
CA ARG A 37 -24.22 -4.47 -6.30
C ARG A 37 -22.79 -4.87 -6.68
N PHE A 38 -22.55 -6.18 -6.74
CA PHE A 38 -21.25 -6.77 -7.12
C PHE A 38 -21.45 -7.71 -8.29
N VAL A 39 -20.57 -7.64 -9.29
CA VAL A 39 -20.69 -8.45 -10.52
C VAL A 39 -19.35 -8.70 -11.20
N GLY A 40 -19.16 -9.86 -11.82
CA GLY A 40 -17.99 -10.13 -12.67
C GLY A 40 -17.55 -11.59 -12.67
N VAL A 41 -16.28 -11.83 -12.35
CA VAL A 41 -15.72 -13.18 -12.22
C VAL A 41 -15.51 -13.48 -10.75
N ALA A 42 -16.29 -14.44 -10.23
CA ALA A 42 -16.41 -14.73 -8.81
C ALA A 42 -16.22 -16.22 -8.55
N GLY A 43 -15.53 -16.57 -7.46
CA GLY A 43 -15.54 -17.93 -6.95
C GLY A 43 -16.67 -18.14 -5.93
N PRO A 44 -16.74 -19.33 -5.33
CA PRO A 44 -17.80 -19.69 -4.39
C PRO A 44 -17.94 -18.74 -3.20
N LEU A 45 -16.84 -18.20 -2.66
CA LEU A 45 -16.89 -17.30 -1.50
C LEU A 45 -17.45 -15.93 -1.88
N MET A 46 -17.00 -15.35 -3.00
CA MET A 46 -17.56 -14.09 -3.50
C MET A 46 -19.05 -14.23 -3.86
N GLN A 47 -19.45 -15.37 -4.44
CA GLN A 47 -20.85 -15.66 -4.75
C GLN A 47 -21.71 -15.79 -3.49
N ALA A 48 -21.21 -16.45 -2.44
CA ALA A 48 -21.88 -16.54 -1.15
C ALA A 48 -22.13 -15.15 -0.52
N GLU A 49 -21.21 -14.20 -0.77
CA GLU A 49 -21.36 -12.80 -0.39
C GLU A 49 -22.23 -11.99 -1.37
N GLY A 50 -22.88 -12.63 -2.36
CA GLY A 50 -23.84 -12.00 -3.28
C GLY A 50 -23.22 -11.35 -4.53
N CYS A 51 -22.03 -11.77 -4.94
CA CYS A 51 -21.46 -11.36 -6.23
C CYS A 51 -22.13 -12.10 -7.39
N GLU A 52 -22.66 -11.36 -8.38
CA GLU A 52 -23.20 -11.95 -9.61
C GLU A 52 -22.06 -12.49 -10.48
N ALA A 53 -21.96 -13.82 -10.57
CA ALA A 53 -20.97 -14.51 -11.38
C ALA A 53 -21.39 -14.52 -12.86
N TRP A 54 -20.81 -13.64 -13.67
CA TRP A 54 -20.91 -13.70 -15.13
C TRP A 54 -20.05 -14.81 -15.73
N TYR A 55 -18.95 -15.13 -15.04
CA TYR A 55 -18.09 -16.27 -15.29
C TYR A 55 -17.61 -16.83 -13.95
N GLU A 56 -17.37 -18.13 -13.91
CA GLU A 56 -16.76 -18.79 -12.75
C GLU A 56 -15.26 -18.50 -12.69
N MET A 57 -14.72 -18.29 -11.49
CA MET A 57 -13.29 -18.06 -11.27
C MET A 57 -12.42 -19.21 -11.83
N GLU A 58 -12.93 -20.44 -11.80
CA GLU A 58 -12.28 -21.65 -12.31
C GLU A 58 -11.99 -21.61 -13.82
N GLU A 59 -12.70 -20.75 -14.57
CA GLU A 59 -12.41 -20.52 -15.99
C GLU A 59 -11.10 -19.74 -16.21
N LEU A 60 -10.68 -18.96 -15.20
CA LEU A 60 -9.44 -18.20 -15.19
C LEU A 60 -8.29 -18.94 -14.49
N ALA A 61 -8.61 -19.87 -13.57
CA ALA A 61 -7.61 -20.68 -12.88
C ALA A 61 -6.88 -21.60 -13.88
N VAL A 62 -5.59 -21.35 -14.12
CA VAL A 62 -4.76 -22.22 -14.95
C VAL A 62 -3.51 -22.65 -14.18
N MET A 63 -3.35 -23.96 -13.97
CA MET A 63 -2.16 -24.52 -13.34
C MET A 63 -1.22 -25.15 -14.39
N GLY A 64 -0.20 -24.41 -14.82
CA GLY A 64 0.92 -24.94 -15.60
C GLY A 64 0.95 -24.57 -17.09
N ILE A 65 2.14 -24.57 -17.69
CA ILE A 65 2.43 -24.00 -19.03
C ILE A 65 1.65 -24.72 -20.16
N VAL A 66 1.41 -26.02 -20.05
CA VAL A 66 0.73 -26.82 -21.08
C VAL A 66 -0.79 -26.60 -21.05
N GLU A 67 -1.38 -26.46 -19.87
CA GLU A 67 -2.81 -26.13 -19.71
C GLU A 67 -3.12 -24.69 -20.16
N VAL A 68 -2.16 -23.77 -20.01
CA VAL A 68 -2.27 -22.37 -20.50
C VAL A 68 -2.48 -22.28 -22.00
N LEU A 69 -1.79 -23.09 -22.80
CA LEU A 69 -1.91 -23.02 -24.27
C LEU A 69 -3.30 -23.46 -24.75
N GLY A 70 -3.89 -24.47 -24.11
CA GLY A 70 -5.25 -24.94 -24.43
C GLY A 70 -6.34 -23.92 -24.06
N ARG A 71 -6.14 -23.15 -22.97
CA ARG A 71 -7.14 -22.20 -22.45
C ARG A 71 -6.94 -20.75 -22.90
N LEU A 72 -5.83 -20.41 -23.55
CA LEU A 72 -5.54 -19.03 -23.95
C LEU A 72 -6.66 -18.39 -24.78
N ARG A 73 -7.25 -19.13 -25.74
CA ARG A 73 -8.38 -18.63 -26.55
C ARG A 73 -9.59 -18.28 -25.69
N ARG A 74 -9.90 -19.11 -24.70
CA ARG A 74 -11.00 -18.87 -23.76
C ARG A 74 -10.73 -17.65 -22.89
N LEU A 75 -9.53 -17.51 -22.34
CA LEU A 75 -9.13 -16.34 -21.55
C LEU A 75 -9.25 -15.04 -22.35
N LEU A 76 -8.79 -15.05 -23.61
CA LEU A 76 -8.91 -13.89 -24.50
C LEU A 76 -10.38 -13.55 -24.80
N HIS A 77 -11.22 -14.56 -25.02
CA HIS A 77 -12.65 -14.38 -25.23
C HIS A 77 -13.34 -13.77 -24.01
N ILE A 78 -13.13 -14.34 -22.81
CA ILE A 78 -13.71 -13.83 -21.56
C ILE A 78 -13.28 -12.37 -21.35
N ARG A 79 -11.99 -12.05 -21.52
CA ARG A 79 -11.51 -10.67 -21.36
C ARG A 79 -12.16 -9.70 -22.35
N ALA A 80 -12.39 -10.13 -23.60
CA ALA A 80 -13.06 -9.32 -24.61
C ALA A 80 -14.54 -9.10 -24.26
N ASP A 81 -15.24 -10.14 -23.84
CA ASP A 81 -16.65 -10.03 -23.43
C ASP A 81 -16.80 -9.14 -22.18
N LEU A 82 -15.97 -9.34 -21.15
CA LEU A 82 -15.96 -8.49 -19.96
C LEU A 82 -15.63 -7.03 -20.28
N THR A 83 -14.69 -6.77 -21.22
CA THR A 83 -14.39 -5.41 -21.67
C THR A 83 -15.63 -4.73 -22.25
N ARG A 84 -16.42 -5.47 -23.04
CA ARG A 84 -17.66 -4.96 -23.64
C ARG A 84 -18.76 -4.78 -22.59
N ARG A 85 -19.08 -5.82 -21.82
CA ARG A 85 -20.17 -5.82 -20.84
C ARG A 85 -19.95 -4.82 -19.70
N PHE A 86 -18.72 -4.69 -19.20
CA PHE A 86 -18.42 -3.64 -18.21
C PHE A 86 -18.46 -2.24 -18.83
N GLY A 87 -18.08 -2.10 -20.10
CA GLY A 87 -18.25 -0.86 -20.85
C GLY A 87 -19.71 -0.41 -20.95
N GLU A 88 -20.61 -1.36 -21.21
CA GLU A 88 -22.07 -1.16 -21.23
C GLU A 88 -22.64 -0.90 -19.82
N LEU A 89 -22.22 -1.68 -18.81
CA LEU A 89 -22.70 -1.57 -17.44
C LEU A 89 -22.27 -0.27 -16.74
N ARG A 90 -21.10 0.28 -17.09
CA ARG A 90 -20.47 1.43 -16.44
C ARG A 90 -20.44 1.25 -14.90
N PRO A 91 -19.69 0.27 -14.36
CA PRO A 91 -19.52 0.14 -12.91
C PRO A 91 -18.85 1.41 -12.36
N ASP A 92 -19.17 1.78 -11.12
CA ASP A 92 -18.58 2.94 -10.47
C ASP A 92 -17.07 2.73 -10.23
N VAL A 93 -16.70 1.48 -9.92
CA VAL A 93 -15.31 1.01 -9.79
C VAL A 93 -15.20 -0.41 -10.31
N PHE A 94 -14.12 -0.70 -11.04
CA PHE A 94 -13.65 -2.04 -11.33
C PHE A 94 -12.47 -2.40 -10.43
N VAL A 95 -12.48 -3.59 -9.83
CA VAL A 95 -11.37 -4.12 -9.02
C VAL A 95 -10.88 -5.45 -9.62
N GLY A 96 -9.67 -5.43 -10.16
CA GLY A 96 -8.96 -6.65 -10.54
C GLY A 96 -8.28 -7.24 -9.31
N ILE A 97 -8.65 -8.44 -8.90
CA ILE A 97 -8.13 -9.11 -7.71
C ILE A 97 -7.09 -10.15 -8.14
N ASP A 98 -5.82 -9.85 -7.86
CA ASP A 98 -4.66 -10.61 -8.31
C ASP A 98 -4.71 -10.89 -9.83
N ALA A 99 -4.20 -12.03 -10.27
CA ALA A 99 -4.20 -12.50 -11.66
C ALA A 99 -3.71 -11.42 -12.66
N PRO A 100 -2.53 -10.81 -12.44
CA PRO A 100 -2.10 -9.61 -13.15
C PRO A 100 -1.95 -9.82 -14.67
N ASP A 101 -1.67 -11.04 -15.13
CA ASP A 101 -1.57 -11.32 -16.57
C ASP A 101 -2.94 -11.25 -17.28
N PHE A 102 -4.05 -11.46 -16.55
CA PHE A 102 -5.42 -11.24 -17.02
C PHE A 102 -5.87 -9.79 -16.75
N ASN A 103 -5.84 -9.39 -15.48
CA ASN A 103 -6.48 -8.18 -14.96
C ASN A 103 -5.83 -6.88 -15.44
N ILE A 104 -4.49 -6.74 -15.45
CA ILE A 104 -3.82 -5.49 -15.86
C ILE A 104 -4.20 -5.07 -17.30
N THR A 105 -4.43 -6.04 -18.19
CA THR A 105 -4.86 -5.72 -19.55
C THR A 105 -6.35 -5.35 -19.61
N LEU A 106 -7.20 -6.01 -18.82
CA LEU A 106 -8.61 -5.67 -18.71
C LEU A 106 -8.80 -4.28 -18.11
N GLU A 107 -8.11 -3.97 -17.01
CA GLU A 107 -8.07 -2.65 -16.38
C GLU A 107 -7.69 -1.56 -17.38
N GLY A 108 -6.61 -1.75 -18.14
CA GLY A 108 -6.21 -0.80 -19.17
C GLY A 108 -7.26 -0.61 -20.28
N ASN A 109 -8.04 -1.63 -20.61
CA ASN A 109 -9.14 -1.51 -21.57
C ASN A 109 -10.32 -0.73 -20.99
N LEU A 110 -10.68 -0.98 -19.73
CA LEU A 110 -11.79 -0.30 -19.04
C LEU A 110 -11.45 1.16 -18.71
N LYS A 111 -10.21 1.42 -18.29
CA LYS A 111 -9.71 2.77 -17.99
C LYS A 111 -9.73 3.67 -19.23
N LYS A 112 -9.43 3.13 -20.42
CA LYS A 112 -9.60 3.85 -21.69
C LYS A 112 -11.04 4.28 -21.97
N GLN A 113 -12.02 3.58 -21.42
CA GLN A 113 -13.44 3.92 -21.52
C GLN A 113 -13.90 4.87 -20.38
N GLY A 114 -12.98 5.32 -19.52
CA GLY A 114 -13.27 6.20 -18.40
C GLY A 114 -13.78 5.50 -17.14
N ILE A 115 -13.72 4.16 -17.08
CA ILE A 115 -14.05 3.40 -15.86
C ILE A 115 -12.88 3.48 -14.89
N LYS A 116 -13.18 3.72 -13.61
CA LYS A 116 -12.16 3.77 -12.55
C LYS A 116 -11.72 2.35 -12.19
N THR A 117 -10.42 2.16 -12.02
CA THR A 117 -9.80 0.84 -11.92
C THR A 117 -8.88 0.74 -10.71
N ILE A 118 -9.07 -0.31 -9.91
CA ILE A 118 -8.19 -0.69 -8.81
C ILE A 118 -7.58 -2.04 -9.13
N HIS A 119 -6.28 -2.18 -8.89
CA HIS A 119 -5.63 -3.48 -8.85
C HIS A 119 -5.38 -3.87 -7.39
N TYR A 120 -6.05 -4.92 -6.93
CA TYR A 120 -5.95 -5.46 -5.58
C TYR A 120 -4.95 -6.60 -5.60
N VAL A 121 -3.92 -6.49 -4.77
CA VAL A 121 -2.72 -7.33 -4.69
C VAL A 121 -1.66 -6.84 -5.66
N SER A 122 -0.71 -6.10 -5.10
CA SER A 122 0.47 -5.60 -5.78
C SER A 122 1.23 -6.75 -6.48
N PRO A 123 1.32 -6.78 -7.82
CA PRO A 123 2.08 -7.83 -8.50
C PRO A 123 3.56 -7.65 -8.19
N SER A 124 4.30 -8.75 -7.99
CA SER A 124 5.73 -8.76 -7.60
C SER A 124 6.73 -8.22 -8.63
N VAL A 125 6.36 -7.17 -9.37
CA VAL A 125 7.17 -6.48 -10.38
C VAL A 125 8.41 -5.80 -9.80
N TRP A 126 8.40 -5.46 -8.50
CA TRP A 126 9.56 -4.91 -7.79
C TRP A 126 10.74 -5.86 -7.82
N ALA A 127 10.48 -7.17 -7.74
CA ALA A 127 11.53 -8.18 -7.63
C ALA A 127 12.24 -8.46 -8.96
N TRP A 128 11.55 -8.41 -10.13
CA TRP A 128 12.13 -8.94 -11.37
C TRP A 128 11.66 -8.29 -12.69
N ARG A 129 10.64 -7.40 -12.68
CA ARG A 129 10.05 -6.81 -13.91
C ARG A 129 9.69 -5.34 -13.77
N GLN A 130 10.61 -4.51 -13.30
CA GLN A 130 10.37 -3.09 -13.03
C GLN A 130 9.74 -2.31 -14.20
N LYS A 131 10.05 -2.64 -15.47
CA LYS A 131 9.41 -1.99 -16.65
C LYS A 131 7.88 -2.18 -16.71
N ARG A 132 7.32 -3.23 -16.10
CA ARG A 132 5.86 -3.44 -16.04
C ARG A 132 5.15 -2.39 -15.19
N VAL A 133 5.85 -1.69 -14.30
CA VAL A 133 5.27 -0.64 -13.45
C VAL A 133 4.57 0.45 -14.27
N PHE A 134 5.13 0.81 -15.43
CA PHE A 134 4.52 1.80 -16.34
C PHE A 134 3.24 1.28 -17.02
N LYS A 135 3.11 -0.04 -17.22
CA LYS A 135 1.86 -0.63 -17.72
C LYS A 135 0.81 -0.59 -16.62
N ILE A 136 1.18 -0.98 -15.40
CA ILE A 136 0.29 -0.94 -14.22
C ILE A 136 -0.22 0.48 -14.01
N GLY A 137 0.65 1.48 -13.88
CA GLY A 137 0.23 2.87 -13.65
C GLY A 137 -0.65 3.47 -14.75
N ARG A 138 -0.48 3.01 -16.00
CA ARG A 138 -1.38 3.39 -17.11
C ARG A 138 -2.72 2.66 -17.10
N SER A 139 -2.78 1.50 -16.46
CA SER A 139 -3.96 0.62 -16.44
C SER A 139 -4.81 0.83 -15.20
N THR A 140 -4.23 1.31 -14.09
CA THR A 140 -4.89 1.43 -12.78
C THR A 140 -5.00 2.89 -12.34
N ASP A 141 -6.07 3.25 -11.64
CA ASP A 141 -6.18 4.50 -10.88
C ASP A 141 -5.60 4.37 -9.46
N LEU A 142 -5.62 3.16 -8.90
CA LEU A 142 -5.00 2.85 -7.62
C LEU A 142 -4.54 1.39 -7.58
N VAL A 143 -3.37 1.15 -6.96
CA VAL A 143 -2.91 -0.18 -6.59
C VAL A 143 -3.07 -0.36 -5.08
N LEU A 144 -3.55 -1.52 -4.64
CA LEU A 144 -3.59 -1.92 -3.22
C LEU A 144 -2.45 -2.90 -2.93
N ALA A 145 -1.56 -2.48 -2.05
CA ALA A 145 -0.35 -3.22 -1.66
C ALA A 145 -0.48 -3.77 -0.24
N PHE A 146 -0.03 -5.00 -0.04
CA PHE A 146 -0.08 -5.66 1.27
C PHE A 146 1.10 -5.29 2.16
N LEU A 147 2.23 -4.92 1.57
CA LEU A 147 3.47 -4.69 2.31
C LEU A 147 3.99 -3.26 2.09
N PRO A 148 4.58 -2.64 3.13
CA PRO A 148 4.98 -1.23 3.07
C PRO A 148 6.05 -0.95 2.00
N PHE A 149 6.97 -1.90 1.77
CA PHE A 149 8.01 -1.75 0.75
C PHE A 149 7.45 -1.79 -0.69
N GLU A 150 6.33 -2.47 -0.92
CA GLU A 150 5.66 -2.49 -2.22
C GLU A 150 5.13 -1.10 -2.55
N LYS A 151 4.49 -0.44 -1.57
CA LYS A 151 4.08 0.96 -1.71
C LYS A 151 5.28 1.86 -1.98
N ALA A 152 6.35 1.76 -1.20
CA ALA A 152 7.56 2.55 -1.39
C ALA A 152 8.18 2.33 -2.78
N PHE A 153 8.02 1.14 -3.37
CA PHE A 153 8.42 0.87 -4.75
C PHE A 153 7.57 1.65 -5.76
N TYR A 154 6.23 1.64 -5.65
CA TYR A 154 5.37 2.39 -6.57
C TYR A 154 5.51 3.91 -6.44
N ASP A 155 5.76 4.41 -5.22
CA ASP A 155 5.97 5.84 -4.96
C ASP A 155 7.16 6.38 -5.78
N LYS A 156 8.22 5.57 -6.00
CA LYS A 156 9.37 5.94 -6.86
C LYS A 156 9.00 6.17 -8.33
N PHE A 157 7.89 5.59 -8.79
CA PHE A 157 7.41 5.70 -10.18
C PHE A 157 6.17 6.59 -10.30
N ASN A 158 5.79 7.31 -9.24
CA ASN A 158 4.59 8.14 -9.18
C ASN A 158 3.31 7.38 -9.58
N VAL A 159 3.23 6.08 -9.26
CA VAL A 159 2.03 5.28 -9.47
C VAL A 159 1.21 5.29 -8.18
N PRO A 160 -0.06 5.74 -8.19
CA PRO A 160 -0.89 5.76 -7.00
C PRO A 160 -1.00 4.37 -6.37
N CYS A 161 -0.56 4.25 -5.13
CA CYS A 161 -0.57 3.01 -4.38
C CYS A 161 -0.90 3.25 -2.90
N ARG A 162 -1.84 2.46 -2.37
CA ARG A 162 -2.22 2.44 -0.96
C ARG A 162 -1.71 1.15 -0.33
N PHE A 163 -0.93 1.29 0.73
CA PHE A 163 -0.63 0.19 1.63
C PHE A 163 -1.86 -0.07 2.50
N ILE A 164 -2.35 -1.31 2.49
CA ILE A 164 -3.58 -1.70 3.19
C ILE A 164 -3.34 -2.69 4.33
N GLY A 165 -2.09 -3.11 4.57
CA GLY A 165 -1.78 -4.25 5.44
C GLY A 165 -2.09 -5.59 4.77
N HIS A 166 -1.78 -6.69 5.42
CA HIS A 166 -1.89 -8.04 4.85
C HIS A 166 -3.05 -8.79 5.51
N THR A 167 -3.99 -9.33 4.72
CA THR A 167 -5.20 -10.01 5.26
C THR A 167 -4.88 -11.18 6.19
N MET A 168 -3.82 -11.94 5.88
CA MET A 168 -3.32 -13.01 6.78
C MET A 168 -2.90 -12.49 8.17
N ALA A 169 -2.36 -11.28 8.27
CA ALA A 169 -1.99 -10.66 9.54
C ALA A 169 -3.23 -10.21 10.34
N ASP A 170 -4.30 -9.83 9.67
CA ASP A 170 -5.57 -9.52 10.34
C ASP A 170 -6.22 -10.79 10.88
N ALA A 171 -6.15 -11.89 10.13
CA ALA A 171 -6.74 -13.18 10.48
C ALA A 171 -6.00 -13.94 11.60
N MET A 172 -4.71 -13.69 11.79
CA MET A 172 -3.89 -14.39 12.80
C MET A 172 -3.76 -13.52 14.07
N PRO A 173 -3.88 -14.08 15.29
CA PRO A 173 -3.67 -13.30 16.52
C PRO A 173 -2.20 -12.85 16.64
N LEU A 174 -1.98 -11.69 17.29
CA LEU A 174 -0.62 -11.21 17.55
C LEU A 174 0.20 -12.21 18.37
N ASP A 175 -0.46 -12.83 19.36
CA ASP A 175 0.11 -13.77 20.30
C ASP A 175 -0.65 -15.12 20.15
N PRO A 176 -0.23 -16.01 19.24
CA PRO A 176 -0.87 -17.29 19.02
C PRO A 176 -0.60 -18.27 20.17
N ASP A 177 -1.59 -19.08 20.51
CA ASP A 177 -1.49 -20.07 21.59
C ASP A 177 -0.81 -21.37 21.10
N LYS A 178 0.49 -21.47 21.41
CA LYS A 178 1.31 -22.67 21.14
C LYS A 178 0.75 -23.92 21.81
N GLY A 179 0.28 -23.80 23.05
CA GLY A 179 -0.24 -24.94 23.82
C GLY A 179 -1.49 -25.52 23.18
N ALA A 180 -2.46 -24.66 22.83
CA ALA A 180 -3.67 -25.09 22.14
C ALA A 180 -3.40 -25.72 20.76
N ALA A 181 -2.40 -25.22 20.03
CA ALA A 181 -2.01 -25.83 18.75
C ALA A 181 -1.36 -27.21 18.96
N ARG A 182 -0.54 -27.37 20.00
CA ARG A 182 0.03 -28.67 20.40
C ARG A 182 -1.05 -29.67 20.78
N ASP A 183 -2.06 -29.26 21.54
CA ASP A 183 -3.19 -30.12 21.92
C ASP A 183 -3.98 -30.58 20.69
N ARG A 184 -4.26 -29.69 19.73
CA ARG A 184 -4.94 -30.03 18.47
C ARG A 184 -4.17 -31.06 17.64
N LEU A 185 -2.84 -30.98 17.66
CA LEU A 185 -1.96 -31.85 16.88
C LEU A 185 -1.47 -33.10 17.65
N GLY A 186 -1.82 -33.23 18.93
CA GLY A 186 -1.35 -34.32 19.78
C GLY A 186 0.16 -34.28 20.09
N ILE A 187 0.76 -33.08 20.11
CA ILE A 187 2.19 -32.89 20.37
C ILE A 187 2.38 -32.65 21.88
N PRO A 188 3.24 -33.41 22.58
CA PRO A 188 3.50 -33.16 24.00
C PRO A 188 4.09 -31.76 24.27
N HIS A 189 3.73 -31.14 25.39
CA HIS A 189 4.21 -29.80 25.76
C HIS A 189 5.67 -29.78 26.21
N SER A 190 6.20 -30.91 26.70
CA SER A 190 7.55 -31.00 27.27
C SER A 190 8.66 -31.24 26.25
N VAL A 191 8.31 -31.55 24.99
CA VAL A 191 9.28 -31.94 23.95
C VAL A 191 9.52 -30.80 22.98
N ARG A 192 10.70 -30.81 22.34
CA ARG A 192 10.99 -29.90 21.22
C ARG A 192 10.19 -30.31 19.99
N CYS A 193 9.70 -29.34 19.23
CA CYS A 193 8.97 -29.57 17.99
C CYS A 193 9.57 -28.77 16.82
N LEU A 194 9.86 -29.45 15.71
CA LEU A 194 10.34 -28.89 14.46
C LEU A 194 9.28 -29.05 13.37
N ALA A 195 8.87 -27.95 12.75
CA ALA A 195 8.07 -27.99 11.53
C ALA A 195 8.97 -28.11 10.29
N LEU A 196 8.69 -29.08 9.42
CA LEU A 196 9.30 -29.17 8.09
C LEU A 196 8.26 -28.86 7.01
N LEU A 197 8.48 -27.77 6.26
CA LEU A 197 7.59 -27.34 5.18
C LEU A 197 8.34 -27.46 3.85
N PRO A 198 8.38 -28.65 3.22
CA PRO A 198 9.20 -28.93 2.03
C PRO A 198 8.73 -28.20 0.76
N GLY A 199 7.59 -27.52 0.82
CA GLY A 199 7.05 -26.70 -0.26
C GLY A 199 5.66 -27.13 -0.71
N SER A 200 5.02 -26.27 -1.49
CA SER A 200 3.68 -26.51 -2.04
C SER A 200 3.75 -27.07 -3.47
N ARG A 201 4.85 -26.79 -4.16
CA ARG A 201 5.07 -27.19 -5.56
C ARG A 201 5.84 -28.51 -5.61
N GLY A 202 5.52 -29.34 -6.60
CA GLY A 202 6.19 -30.64 -6.77
C GLY A 202 7.72 -30.52 -6.93
N ALA A 203 8.20 -29.47 -7.59
CA ALA A 203 9.65 -29.24 -7.73
C ALA A 203 10.32 -28.92 -6.38
N GLU A 204 9.67 -28.13 -5.51
CA GLU A 204 10.19 -27.79 -4.18
C GLU A 204 10.30 -29.06 -3.33
N VAL A 205 9.21 -29.84 -3.27
CA VAL A 205 9.18 -31.11 -2.52
C VAL A 205 10.25 -32.07 -3.03
N GLU A 206 10.47 -32.19 -4.34
CA GLU A 206 11.50 -33.07 -4.90
C GLU A 206 12.91 -32.63 -4.51
N MET A 207 13.19 -31.32 -4.53
CA MET A 207 14.55 -30.79 -4.32
C MET A 207 14.92 -30.63 -2.85
N LEU A 208 13.94 -30.42 -1.95
CA LEU A 208 14.20 -30.03 -0.57
C LEU A 208 13.96 -31.16 0.44
N SER A 209 13.03 -32.08 0.18
CA SER A 209 12.59 -33.05 1.19
C SER A 209 13.73 -33.91 1.72
N ALA A 210 14.62 -34.40 0.84
CA ALA A 210 15.74 -35.24 1.26
C ALA A 210 16.70 -34.49 2.19
N ASP A 211 17.05 -33.24 1.85
CA ASP A 211 17.95 -32.43 2.67
C ASP A 211 17.28 -32.04 4.01
N PHE A 212 15.98 -31.71 4.00
CA PHE A 212 15.22 -31.40 5.21
C PHE A 212 15.09 -32.61 6.16
N LEU A 213 14.88 -33.80 5.60
CA LEU A 213 14.86 -35.05 6.38
C LEU A 213 16.22 -35.33 7.02
N LYS A 214 17.31 -35.18 6.25
CA LYS A 214 18.68 -35.33 6.77
C LYS A 214 18.98 -34.31 7.87
N THR A 215 18.54 -33.06 7.71
CA THR A 215 18.64 -32.04 8.77
C THR A 215 17.93 -32.47 10.04
N ALA A 216 16.71 -33.01 9.95
CA ALA A 216 15.99 -33.51 11.12
C ALA A 216 16.69 -34.72 11.77
N GLN A 217 17.30 -35.61 10.98
CA GLN A 217 18.13 -36.71 11.51
C GLN A 217 19.33 -36.19 12.29
N LEU A 218 20.04 -35.18 11.77
CA LEU A 218 21.16 -34.54 12.45
C LEU A 218 20.73 -33.87 13.76
N LEU A 219 19.60 -33.16 13.75
CA LEU A 219 19.05 -32.52 14.95
C LEU A 219 18.60 -33.53 15.99
N ARG A 220 18.09 -34.70 15.61
CA ARG A 220 17.74 -35.79 16.54
C ARG A 220 18.94 -36.40 17.26
N ALA A 221 20.15 -36.32 16.69
CA ALA A 221 21.35 -36.73 17.41
C ALA A 221 21.62 -35.82 18.63
N THR A 222 21.19 -34.55 18.58
CA THR A 222 21.28 -33.59 19.69
C THR A 222 20.03 -33.60 20.57
N TYR A 223 18.85 -33.76 19.97
CA TYR A 223 17.54 -33.76 20.64
C TYR A 223 16.79 -35.06 20.33
N PRO A 224 17.05 -36.17 21.06
CA PRO A 224 16.48 -37.49 20.75
C PRO A 224 14.94 -37.55 20.81
N ASP A 225 14.32 -36.66 21.59
CA ASP A 225 12.87 -36.53 21.77
C ASP A 225 12.22 -35.53 20.79
N LEU A 226 12.98 -34.98 19.83
CA LEU A 226 12.50 -34.00 18.86
C LEU A 226 11.33 -34.56 18.04
N GLN A 227 10.18 -33.93 18.19
CA GLN A 227 9.01 -34.16 17.34
C GLN A 227 9.20 -33.40 16.02
N VAL A 228 8.89 -34.08 14.92
CA VAL A 228 9.02 -33.51 13.58
C VAL A 228 7.63 -33.56 12.94
N VAL A 229 7.06 -32.40 12.66
CA VAL A 229 5.75 -32.28 12.01
C VAL A 229 5.90 -31.78 10.57
N VAL A 230 5.17 -32.40 9.65
CA VAL A 230 5.31 -32.17 8.20
C VAL A 230 3.93 -31.90 7.60
N PRO A 231 3.49 -30.63 7.55
CA PRO A 231 2.25 -30.26 6.88
C PRO A 231 2.40 -30.34 5.35
N LEU A 232 1.49 -31.07 4.71
CA LEU A 232 1.51 -31.36 3.27
C LEU A 232 0.22 -30.84 2.62
N VAL A 233 0.36 -29.97 1.61
CA VAL A 233 -0.76 -29.18 1.07
C VAL A 233 -1.84 -30.01 0.35
N ASN A 234 -1.52 -31.22 -0.12
CA ASN A 234 -2.48 -32.15 -0.72
C ASN A 234 -1.91 -33.58 -0.82
N ALA A 235 -2.77 -34.54 -1.15
CA ALA A 235 -2.42 -35.96 -1.29
C ALA A 235 -1.24 -36.21 -2.25
N LYS A 236 -1.18 -35.50 -3.40
CA LYS A 236 -0.08 -35.67 -4.37
C LYS A 236 1.28 -35.26 -3.78
N ARG A 237 1.31 -34.20 -2.98
CA ARG A 237 2.54 -33.76 -2.29
C ARG A 237 2.90 -34.71 -1.15
N ARG A 238 1.90 -35.27 -0.47
CA ARG A 238 2.10 -36.29 0.56
C ARG A 238 2.73 -37.57 0.01
N GLU A 239 2.15 -38.15 -1.03
CA GLU A 239 2.71 -39.35 -1.70
C GLU A 239 4.17 -39.11 -2.16
N GLN A 240 4.43 -37.93 -2.72
CA GLN A 240 5.77 -37.54 -3.15
C GLN A 240 6.76 -37.48 -1.97
N PHE A 241 6.35 -36.87 -0.85
CA PHE A 241 7.16 -36.78 0.35
C PHE A 241 7.40 -38.17 0.98
N GLU A 242 6.37 -39.02 1.06
CA GLU A 242 6.46 -40.38 1.59
C GLU A 242 7.46 -41.24 0.80
N ARG A 243 7.45 -41.14 -0.54
CA ARG A 243 8.44 -41.79 -1.41
C ARG A 243 9.87 -41.34 -1.06
N ILE A 244 10.11 -40.03 -0.99
CA ILE A 244 11.46 -39.50 -0.70
C ILE A 244 11.90 -39.88 0.72
N LYS A 245 10.96 -39.88 1.68
CA LYS A 245 11.22 -40.34 3.05
C LYS A 245 11.61 -41.80 3.10
N ALA A 246 10.92 -42.68 2.37
CA ALA A 246 11.27 -44.10 2.33
C ALA A 246 12.70 -44.34 1.82
N GLU A 247 13.16 -43.54 0.87
CA GLU A 247 14.52 -43.60 0.32
C GLU A 247 15.58 -42.97 1.24
N THR A 248 15.24 -41.87 1.92
CA THR A 248 16.21 -41.04 2.66
C THR A 248 16.28 -41.35 4.15
N ALA A 249 15.13 -41.58 4.78
CA ALA A 249 14.97 -41.73 6.23
C ALA A 249 13.77 -42.66 6.56
N PRO A 250 13.83 -43.95 6.17
CA PRO A 250 12.72 -44.89 6.30
C PRO A 250 12.26 -45.03 7.75
N ASP A 251 13.20 -45.16 8.69
CA ASP A 251 12.91 -45.42 10.11
C ASP A 251 12.60 -44.14 10.91
N MET A 252 12.78 -42.96 10.32
CA MET A 252 12.53 -41.72 11.04
C MET A 252 11.03 -41.49 11.21
N ILE A 253 10.55 -41.50 12.46
CA ILE A 253 9.15 -41.17 12.78
C ILE A 253 8.93 -39.68 12.59
N VAL A 254 7.95 -39.29 11.76
CA VAL A 254 7.52 -37.90 11.55
C VAL A 254 5.98 -37.85 11.52
N HIS A 255 5.40 -36.75 11.98
CA HIS A 255 3.95 -36.52 11.97
C HIS A 255 3.56 -35.83 10.67
N MET A 256 3.05 -36.59 9.71
CA MET A 256 2.58 -36.04 8.44
C MET A 256 1.14 -35.54 8.59
N LEU A 257 0.91 -34.28 8.26
CA LEU A 257 -0.39 -33.61 8.41
C LEU A 257 -0.96 -33.28 7.03
N ASP A 258 -2.27 -33.46 6.86
CA ASP A 258 -2.98 -33.03 5.64
C ASP A 258 -3.37 -31.56 5.79
N GLY A 259 -2.60 -30.67 5.16
CA GLY A 259 -2.71 -29.23 5.36
C GLY A 259 -2.20 -28.82 6.74
N GLN A 260 -3.01 -28.10 7.52
CA GLN A 260 -2.73 -27.67 8.91
C GLN A 260 -1.36 -26.98 9.12
N ALA A 261 -0.80 -26.37 8.08
CA ALA A 261 0.52 -25.73 8.16
C ALA A 261 0.60 -24.67 9.25
N ARG A 262 -0.47 -23.88 9.43
CA ARG A 262 -0.55 -22.85 10.47
C ARG A 262 -0.45 -23.43 11.87
N ASP A 263 -1.23 -24.47 12.17
CA ASP A 263 -1.17 -25.13 13.48
C ASP A 263 0.21 -25.75 13.72
N ALA A 264 0.80 -26.38 12.69
CA ALA A 264 2.13 -26.97 12.78
C ALA A 264 3.20 -25.91 13.11
N MET A 265 3.12 -24.73 12.47
CA MET A 265 4.02 -23.61 12.77
C MET A 265 3.80 -23.07 14.18
N ILE A 266 2.56 -22.81 14.60
CA ILE A 266 2.25 -22.30 15.94
C ILE A 266 2.71 -23.28 17.03
N ALA A 267 2.55 -24.60 16.81
CA ALA A 267 2.92 -25.63 17.76
C ALA A 267 4.44 -25.84 17.91
N SER A 268 5.22 -25.41 16.90
CA SER A 268 6.65 -25.69 16.80
C SER A 268 7.54 -24.67 17.50
N ASP A 269 8.75 -25.10 17.84
CA ASP A 269 9.80 -24.27 18.43
C ASP A 269 10.73 -23.68 17.37
N ALA A 270 10.86 -24.36 16.24
CA ALA A 270 11.48 -23.83 15.04
C ALA A 270 10.81 -24.43 13.79
N ALA A 271 10.94 -23.74 12.66
CA ALA A 271 10.50 -24.21 11.36
C ALA A 271 11.64 -24.19 10.34
N LEU A 272 11.69 -25.23 9.51
CA LEU A 272 12.50 -25.27 8.30
C LEU A 272 11.55 -25.29 7.10
N LEU A 273 11.60 -24.23 6.29
CA LEU A 273 10.62 -24.03 5.23
C LEU A 273 11.23 -23.57 3.91
N ALA A 274 10.55 -23.92 2.82
CA ALA A 274 10.79 -23.32 1.51
C ALA A 274 10.39 -21.83 1.49
N SER A 275 11.09 -21.01 0.69
CA SER A 275 10.84 -19.55 0.62
C SER A 275 9.46 -19.20 0.04
N GLY A 276 8.94 -18.01 0.38
CA GLY A 276 7.69 -17.47 -0.18
C GLY A 276 6.66 -17.06 0.88
N THR A 277 5.38 -17.32 0.61
CA THR A 277 4.26 -17.00 1.52
C THR A 277 4.30 -17.78 2.83
N ALA A 278 4.84 -19.01 2.82
CA ALA A 278 5.02 -19.81 4.03
C ALA A 278 5.95 -19.12 5.05
N ALA A 279 6.98 -18.40 4.60
CA ALA A 279 7.86 -17.64 5.49
C ALA A 279 7.11 -16.48 6.18
N LEU A 280 6.21 -15.81 5.47
CA LEU A 280 5.36 -14.78 6.08
C LEU A 280 4.40 -15.41 7.09
N GLU A 281 3.71 -16.50 6.74
CA GLU A 281 2.79 -17.18 7.65
C GLU A 281 3.50 -17.68 8.91
N CYS A 282 4.74 -18.19 8.78
CA CYS A 282 5.56 -18.63 9.90
C CYS A 282 5.93 -17.46 10.86
N MET A 283 6.24 -16.28 10.30
CA MET A 283 6.48 -15.06 11.08
C MET A 283 5.22 -14.64 11.85
N LEU A 284 4.06 -14.73 11.20
CA LEU A 284 2.76 -14.44 11.83
C LEU A 284 2.44 -15.46 12.93
N ALA A 285 2.79 -16.73 12.74
CA ALA A 285 2.67 -17.81 13.72
C ALA A 285 3.67 -17.69 14.89
N LYS A 286 4.58 -16.71 14.86
CA LYS A 286 5.63 -16.49 15.87
C LYS A 286 6.60 -17.65 16.02
N CYS A 287 6.73 -18.48 14.98
CA CYS A 287 7.68 -19.58 14.97
C CYS A 287 9.01 -19.12 14.35
N PRO A 288 10.13 -19.14 15.11
CA PRO A 288 11.46 -18.93 14.56
C PRO A 288 11.71 -19.85 13.36
N MET A 289 12.43 -19.38 12.35
CA MET A 289 12.58 -20.13 11.11
C MET A 289 13.96 -20.04 10.46
N VAL A 290 14.26 -21.07 9.68
CA VAL A 290 15.32 -21.07 8.67
C VAL A 290 14.68 -21.32 7.31
N VAL A 291 15.09 -20.54 6.31
CA VAL A 291 14.61 -20.65 4.94
C VAL A 291 15.64 -21.42 4.13
N GLY A 292 15.26 -22.61 3.66
CA GLY A 292 16.07 -23.43 2.76
C GLY A 292 15.46 -23.45 1.36
N TYR A 293 16.22 -23.11 0.33
CA TYR A 293 15.68 -23.12 -1.03
C TYR A 293 16.69 -23.58 -2.09
N ARG A 294 16.21 -24.46 -2.99
CA ARG A 294 16.94 -24.95 -4.16
C ARG A 294 16.07 -24.83 -5.41
N MET A 295 16.73 -24.48 -6.51
CA MET A 295 16.20 -24.54 -7.86
C MET A 295 17.25 -25.06 -8.83
N LYS A 296 16.82 -25.48 -10.02
CA LYS A 296 17.74 -25.96 -11.07
C LYS A 296 18.86 -24.92 -11.32
N PRO A 297 20.15 -25.32 -11.40
CA PRO A 297 21.28 -24.38 -11.45
C PRO A 297 21.16 -23.30 -12.52
N PHE A 298 20.69 -23.66 -13.72
CA PHE A 298 20.45 -22.69 -14.80
C PHE A 298 19.36 -21.67 -14.45
N THR A 299 18.27 -22.11 -13.82
CA THR A 299 17.19 -21.23 -13.37
C THR A 299 17.68 -20.28 -12.28
N PHE A 300 18.51 -20.76 -11.36
CA PHE A 300 19.11 -19.92 -10.32
C PHE A 300 20.06 -18.87 -10.89
N TRP A 301 20.94 -19.27 -11.81
CA TRP A 301 21.83 -18.35 -12.50
C TRP A 301 21.07 -17.22 -13.19
N LEU A 302 19.95 -17.54 -13.86
CA LEU A 302 19.10 -16.56 -14.51
C LEU A 302 18.37 -15.67 -13.49
N ALA A 303 17.82 -16.27 -12.42
CA ALA A 303 17.12 -15.54 -11.37
C ALA A 303 18.06 -14.54 -10.67
N LYS A 304 19.27 -14.95 -10.29
CA LYS A 304 20.29 -14.09 -9.66
C LYS A 304 20.66 -12.87 -10.50
N ARG A 305 20.57 -12.98 -11.83
CA ARG A 305 20.84 -11.87 -12.76
C ARG A 305 19.64 -10.93 -12.94
N LEU A 306 18.42 -11.40 -12.70
CA LEU A 306 17.18 -10.65 -12.93
C LEU A 306 16.57 -10.07 -11.65
N VAL A 307 16.79 -10.73 -10.51
CA VAL A 307 16.27 -10.33 -9.20
C VAL A 307 17.11 -9.21 -8.63
N LYS A 308 16.46 -8.14 -8.16
CA LYS A 308 17.13 -6.93 -7.65
C LYS A 308 17.05 -6.77 -6.12
N THR A 309 16.58 -7.79 -5.42
CA THR A 309 16.44 -7.77 -3.96
C THR A 309 17.56 -8.56 -3.31
N ASP A 310 18.04 -8.08 -2.17
CA ASP A 310 19.11 -8.75 -1.39
C ASP A 310 18.59 -9.96 -0.62
N TYR A 311 17.27 -10.06 -0.44
CA TYR A 311 16.60 -11.13 0.29
C TYR A 311 15.51 -11.80 -0.57
N VAL A 312 15.24 -13.08 -0.29
CA VAL A 312 14.20 -13.88 -0.94
C VAL A 312 12.96 -14.01 -0.05
N SER A 313 13.14 -14.07 1.27
CA SER A 313 12.03 -14.26 2.21
C SER A 313 11.30 -12.95 2.53
N LEU A 314 9.97 -13.03 2.66
CA LEU A 314 9.14 -11.88 3.03
C LEU A 314 9.50 -11.28 4.40
N PRO A 315 9.83 -12.06 5.46
CA PRO A 315 10.27 -11.50 6.73
C PRO A 315 11.52 -10.62 6.60
N ASN A 316 12.53 -11.04 5.83
CA ASN A 316 13.75 -10.25 5.63
C ASN A 316 13.50 -8.99 4.78
N LEU A 317 12.68 -9.12 3.73
CA LEU A 317 12.27 -7.96 2.93
C LEU A 317 11.49 -6.94 3.75
N LEU A 318 10.61 -7.39 4.65
CA LEU A 318 9.85 -6.53 5.53
C LEU A 318 10.73 -5.88 6.61
N ALA A 319 11.69 -6.62 7.16
CA ALA A 319 12.64 -6.12 8.14
C ALA A 319 13.71 -5.19 7.54
N GLY A 320 13.96 -5.27 6.23
CA GLY A 320 15.05 -4.56 5.56
C GLY A 320 16.45 -5.07 5.94
N ARG A 321 16.55 -6.24 6.59
CA ARG A 321 17.79 -6.87 7.05
C ARG A 321 17.62 -8.39 7.09
N GLU A 322 18.73 -9.13 7.18
CA GLU A 322 18.70 -10.57 7.48
C GLU A 322 18.18 -10.77 8.92
N LEU A 323 16.89 -11.09 9.03
CA LEU A 323 16.19 -11.43 10.27
C LEU A 323 16.12 -12.94 10.45
N VAL A 324 15.79 -13.67 9.38
CA VAL A 324 15.78 -15.13 9.31
C VAL A 324 16.91 -15.60 8.41
N LYS A 325 17.56 -16.72 8.77
CA LYS A 325 18.67 -17.24 7.98
C LYS A 325 18.13 -17.80 6.66
N GLU A 326 18.63 -17.28 5.56
CA GLU A 326 18.36 -17.80 4.21
C GLU A 326 19.57 -18.60 3.74
N LEU A 327 19.38 -19.90 3.50
CA LEU A 327 20.38 -20.81 2.95
C LEU A 327 19.93 -21.23 1.55
N LEU A 328 20.58 -20.66 0.53
CA LEU A 328 20.15 -20.77 -0.86
C LEU A 328 21.12 -21.65 -1.65
N GLN A 329 20.57 -22.50 -2.53
CA GLN A 329 21.33 -23.34 -3.45
C GLN A 329 22.36 -24.26 -2.77
N ASP A 330 23.65 -23.93 -2.89
CA ASP A 330 24.75 -24.73 -2.39
C ASP A 330 24.90 -24.60 -0.87
N GLU A 331 24.44 -23.48 -0.30
CA GLU A 331 24.36 -23.27 1.15
C GLU A 331 23.21 -24.04 1.80
N CYS A 332 22.21 -24.45 0.99
CA CYS A 332 21.09 -25.27 1.44
C CYS A 332 21.52 -26.75 1.58
N GLU A 333 22.41 -27.00 2.54
CA GLU A 333 22.89 -28.35 2.88
C GLU A 333 22.49 -28.77 4.31
N PRO A 334 22.34 -30.07 4.59
CA PRO A 334 21.79 -30.53 5.86
C PRO A 334 22.51 -30.03 7.12
N GLN A 335 23.85 -29.95 7.07
CA GLN A 335 24.70 -29.50 8.17
C GLN A 335 24.51 -28.01 8.46
N ALA A 336 24.53 -27.16 7.43
CA ALA A 336 24.30 -25.73 7.56
C ALA A 336 22.88 -25.43 8.08
N LEU A 337 21.88 -26.16 7.56
CA LEU A 337 20.50 -26.05 8.02
C LEU A 337 20.36 -26.45 9.49
N ALA A 338 20.97 -27.56 9.91
CA ALA A 338 20.96 -28.01 11.30
C ALA A 338 21.66 -26.99 12.22
N ALA A 339 22.83 -26.49 11.83
CA ALA A 339 23.56 -25.49 12.59
C ALA A 339 22.76 -24.18 12.76
N ALA A 340 22.01 -23.77 11.74
CA ALA A 340 21.15 -22.59 11.80
C ALA A 340 19.91 -22.80 12.68
N LEU A 341 19.37 -24.04 12.75
CA LEU A 341 18.20 -24.37 13.56
C LEU A 341 18.51 -24.60 15.04
N GLN A 342 19.70 -25.09 15.38
CA GLN A 342 20.09 -25.42 16.76
C GLN A 342 19.88 -24.24 17.74
N PRO A 343 20.34 -22.99 17.46
CA PRO A 343 20.11 -21.87 18.36
C PRO A 343 18.62 -21.51 18.56
N LEU A 344 17.78 -21.78 17.55
CA LEU A 344 16.34 -21.55 17.61
C LEU A 344 15.66 -22.62 18.47
N LEU A 345 16.03 -23.89 18.26
CA LEU A 345 15.59 -25.03 19.04
C LEU A 345 16.17 -25.07 20.46
N ALA A 346 17.11 -24.21 20.83
CA ALA A 346 17.57 -24.08 22.21
C ALA A 346 16.60 -23.23 23.08
N ASP A 347 15.69 -22.47 22.46
CA ASP A 347 14.80 -21.49 23.11
C ASP A 347 15.54 -20.51 24.03
N GLY A 348 16.66 -19.99 23.53
CA GLY A 348 17.46 -18.98 24.21
C GLY A 348 17.07 -17.54 23.85
N LYS A 349 17.96 -16.61 24.18
CA LYS A 349 17.82 -15.18 23.88
C LYS A 349 17.53 -14.89 22.39
N THR A 350 18.18 -15.63 21.48
CA THR A 350 17.99 -15.47 20.02
C THR A 350 16.55 -15.73 19.57
N SER A 351 15.89 -16.75 20.14
CA SER A 351 14.49 -17.08 19.84
C SER A 351 13.56 -15.96 20.30
N HIS A 352 13.78 -15.46 21.53
CA HIS A 352 12.98 -14.38 22.11
C HIS A 352 13.11 -13.05 21.35
N GLU A 353 14.33 -12.66 20.95
CA GLU A 353 14.53 -11.46 20.13
C GLU A 353 13.88 -11.55 18.75
N MET A 354 13.90 -12.74 18.14
CA MET A 354 13.22 -13.00 16.86
C MET A 354 11.70 -12.94 17.05
N HIS A 355 11.17 -13.50 18.13
CA HIS A 355 9.74 -13.46 18.48
C HIS A 355 9.23 -12.01 18.62
N GLU A 356 9.93 -11.17 19.38
CA GLU A 356 9.55 -9.76 19.55
C GLU A 356 9.62 -8.99 18.22
N THR A 357 10.64 -9.27 17.41
CA THR A 357 10.73 -8.67 16.07
C THR A 357 9.55 -9.11 15.19
N PHE A 358 9.19 -10.40 15.20
CA PHE A 358 8.03 -10.91 14.47
C PHE A 358 6.72 -10.29 14.95
N ARG A 359 6.58 -10.03 16.24
CA ARG A 359 5.42 -9.33 16.82
C ARG A 359 5.32 -7.89 16.33
N ALA A 360 6.43 -7.16 16.34
CA ALA A 360 6.47 -5.78 15.82
C ALA A 360 6.15 -5.73 14.32
N LEU A 361 6.75 -6.61 13.52
CA LEU A 361 6.46 -6.71 12.08
C LEU A 361 5.01 -7.12 11.80
N HIS A 362 4.46 -8.04 12.60
CA HIS A 362 3.05 -8.43 12.52
C HIS A 362 2.14 -7.22 12.76
N GLN A 363 2.36 -6.46 13.84
CA GLN A 363 1.58 -5.26 14.13
C GLN A 363 1.65 -4.23 13.00
N GLN A 364 2.82 -4.06 12.36
CA GLN A 364 3.00 -3.12 11.25
C GLN A 364 2.13 -3.45 10.03
N ILE A 365 1.88 -4.73 9.76
CA ILE A 365 1.12 -5.17 8.59
C ILE A 365 -0.32 -5.62 8.91
N ARG A 366 -0.74 -5.54 10.17
CA ARG A 366 -2.11 -5.79 10.61
C ARG A 366 -2.89 -4.48 10.59
N CYS A 367 -3.61 -4.22 9.50
CA CYS A 367 -4.25 -2.92 9.26
C CYS A 367 -5.74 -3.01 8.91
N ASN A 368 -6.38 -4.17 9.14
CA ASN A 368 -7.73 -4.46 8.67
C ASN A 368 -7.84 -4.27 7.16
N ALA A 369 -7.08 -5.06 6.40
CA ALA A 369 -6.86 -4.89 4.97
C ALA A 369 -8.15 -4.87 4.15
N ASP A 370 -9.15 -5.67 4.52
CA ASP A 370 -10.47 -5.66 3.86
C ASP A 370 -11.17 -4.30 4.03
N GLU A 371 -11.12 -3.70 5.22
CA GLU A 371 -11.68 -2.38 5.52
C GLU A 371 -10.92 -1.26 4.78
N GLN A 372 -9.59 -1.34 4.75
CA GLN A 372 -8.74 -0.38 4.03
C GLN A 372 -8.97 -0.45 2.51
N ALA A 373 -9.18 -1.65 1.97
CA ALA A 373 -9.52 -1.86 0.57
C ALA A 373 -10.92 -1.33 0.26
N ALA A 374 -11.90 -1.57 1.14
CA ALA A 374 -13.23 -0.98 1.02
C ALA A 374 -13.16 0.56 1.05
N ASP A 375 -12.36 1.16 1.94
CA ASP A 375 -12.17 2.63 1.98
C ASP A 375 -11.63 3.14 0.64
N ALA A 376 -10.63 2.45 0.08
CA ALA A 376 -10.04 2.82 -1.20
C ALA A 376 -11.05 2.75 -2.36
N VAL A 377 -11.88 1.70 -2.40
CA VAL A 377 -12.98 1.56 -3.38
C VAL A 377 -13.99 2.70 -3.20
N LEU A 378 -14.42 2.98 -1.96
CA LEU A 378 -15.40 4.02 -1.68
C LEU A 378 -14.86 5.43 -1.96
N GLU A 379 -13.61 5.73 -1.64
CA GLU A 379 -12.97 7.01 -1.98
C GLU A 379 -12.92 7.22 -3.50
N LEU A 380 -12.54 6.17 -4.24
CA LEU A 380 -12.46 6.22 -5.69
C LEU A 380 -13.87 6.34 -6.32
N ALA A 381 -14.85 5.61 -5.78
CA ALA A 381 -16.26 5.71 -6.16
C ALA A 381 -16.82 7.11 -5.84
N LYS A 382 -16.59 7.64 -4.64
CA LYS A 382 -17.04 8.97 -4.16
C LYS A 382 -16.45 10.14 -4.93
N THR A 383 -15.41 9.93 -5.73
CA THR A 383 -15.02 10.93 -6.75
C THR A 383 -16.12 11.09 -7.83
N MET A 384 -17.28 10.43 -7.71
CA MET A 384 -18.53 10.66 -8.46
C MET A 384 -19.63 11.38 -7.65
N MET A 385 -19.48 11.62 -6.34
CA MET A 385 -20.41 12.49 -5.63
C MET A 385 -19.94 13.93 -5.83
N GLU A 386 -20.65 14.67 -6.69
CA GLU A 386 -20.55 16.12 -6.77
C GLU A 386 -20.55 16.70 -5.35
N PHE A 387 -19.63 17.62 -5.07
CA PHE A 387 -19.64 18.32 -3.80
C PHE A 387 -20.98 19.04 -3.65
N VAL A 388 -21.76 18.67 -2.64
CA VAL A 388 -23.06 19.30 -2.37
C VAL A 388 -22.78 20.68 -1.80
N TYR A 389 -23.02 21.71 -2.61
CA TYR A 389 -22.90 23.09 -2.19
C TYR A 389 -23.95 23.44 -1.13
N PRO A 390 -23.62 24.30 -0.15
CA PRO A 390 -24.62 24.88 0.74
C PRO A 390 -25.65 25.68 -0.09
N HIS A 391 -26.90 25.73 0.37
CA HIS A 391 -27.99 26.49 -0.28
C HIS A 391 -27.84 28.00 -0.03
N THR A 392 -26.73 28.58 -0.49
CA THR A 392 -26.35 29.99 -0.32
C THR A 392 -25.74 30.52 -1.61
N HIS A 393 -25.85 31.83 -1.87
CA HIS A 393 -25.42 32.42 -3.14
C HIS A 393 -24.00 32.98 -3.09
N LEU A 394 -23.50 33.36 -1.91
CA LEU A 394 -22.16 33.93 -1.75
C LEU A 394 -21.24 32.99 -0.97
N VAL A 395 -20.69 32.00 -1.66
CA VAL A 395 -19.74 31.03 -1.09
C VAL A 395 -18.32 31.47 -1.39
N ALA A 396 -17.48 31.57 -0.34
CA ALA A 396 -16.05 31.77 -0.50
C ALA A 396 -15.30 30.45 -0.37
N GLY A 397 -14.34 30.20 -1.25
CA GLY A 397 -13.36 29.13 -1.12
C GLY A 397 -12.04 29.66 -0.60
N VAL A 398 -11.37 28.90 0.27
CA VAL A 398 -10.12 29.28 0.92
C VAL A 398 -9.11 28.14 0.84
N ASP A 399 -7.88 28.45 0.43
CA ASP A 399 -6.75 27.51 0.41
C ASP A 399 -5.43 28.23 0.74
N GLU A 400 -4.50 27.49 1.35
CA GLU A 400 -3.19 27.98 1.74
C GLU A 400 -2.02 27.37 0.95
N VAL A 401 -0.92 28.11 0.92
CA VAL A 401 0.36 27.61 0.47
C VAL A 401 1.48 28.06 1.41
N GLY A 402 2.53 27.26 1.49
CA GLY A 402 3.74 27.65 2.20
C GLY A 402 3.79 27.18 3.64
N ARG A 403 3.12 26.08 4.00
CA ARG A 403 3.30 25.51 5.35
C ARG A 403 4.66 24.83 5.57
N GLY A 404 5.17 24.13 4.57
CA GLY A 404 6.45 23.39 4.63
C GLY A 404 7.76 24.18 4.40
N PRO A 405 7.79 25.29 3.64
CA PRO A 405 9.00 26.08 3.44
C PRO A 405 9.69 26.56 4.72
N LEU A 406 11.02 26.68 4.67
CA LEU A 406 11.84 27.25 5.74
C LEU A 406 11.84 28.79 5.73
N VAL A 407 11.42 29.41 4.62
CA VAL A 407 11.54 30.85 4.36
C VAL A 407 10.23 31.43 3.82
N GLY A 408 9.93 32.67 4.20
CA GLY A 408 8.75 33.43 3.79
C GLY A 408 7.47 33.10 4.55
N ALA A 409 6.41 33.86 4.28
CA ALA A 409 5.10 33.75 4.93
C ALA A 409 4.35 32.45 4.59
N VAL A 410 3.31 32.12 5.36
CA VAL A 410 2.19 31.32 4.84
C VAL A 410 1.26 32.27 4.11
N VAL A 411 0.87 31.94 2.88
CA VAL A 411 -0.02 32.77 2.05
C VAL A 411 -1.31 31.99 1.83
N THR A 412 -2.44 32.64 2.05
CA THR A 412 -3.78 32.08 1.84
C THR A 412 -4.54 33.01 0.91
N ALA A 413 -5.39 32.45 0.04
CA ALA A 413 -6.35 33.25 -0.71
C ALA A 413 -7.78 32.88 -0.29
N ALA A 414 -8.69 33.84 -0.41
CA ALA A 414 -10.13 33.63 -0.35
C ALA A 414 -10.74 34.12 -1.66
N VAL A 415 -11.65 33.35 -2.26
CA VAL A 415 -12.26 33.67 -3.57
C VAL A 415 -13.76 33.39 -3.54
N ILE A 416 -14.55 34.36 -3.98
CA ILE A 416 -15.98 34.21 -4.30
C ILE A 416 -16.10 34.29 -5.83
N LEU A 417 -16.52 33.21 -6.46
CA LEU A 417 -16.69 33.16 -7.92
C LEU A 417 -18.00 33.82 -8.35
N ASP A 418 -18.03 34.33 -9.59
CA ASP A 418 -19.24 34.86 -10.21
C ASP A 418 -19.95 33.74 -11.00
N PRO A 419 -21.15 33.30 -10.58
CA PRO A 419 -21.92 32.30 -11.33
C PRO A 419 -22.24 32.75 -12.77
N ALA A 420 -22.30 34.06 -13.04
CA ALA A 420 -22.54 34.60 -14.37
C ALA A 420 -21.28 34.59 -15.27
N LYS A 421 -20.08 34.40 -14.69
CA LYS A 421 -18.80 34.36 -15.40
C LYS A 421 -17.99 33.11 -15.03
N PRO A 422 -18.46 31.91 -15.40
CA PRO A 422 -17.80 30.67 -15.01
C PRO A 422 -16.36 30.59 -15.57
N ILE A 423 -15.46 30.04 -14.76
CA ILE A 423 -14.06 29.83 -15.10
C ILE A 423 -13.83 28.34 -15.40
N VAL A 424 -13.50 28.02 -16.65
CA VAL A 424 -13.36 26.63 -17.10
C VAL A 424 -11.95 26.10 -16.83
N GLY A 425 -11.85 24.89 -16.29
CA GLY A 425 -10.57 24.19 -16.10
C GLY A 425 -9.84 24.53 -14.80
N LEU A 426 -10.56 25.03 -13.80
CA LEU A 426 -10.12 25.04 -12.40
C LEU A 426 -9.84 23.60 -11.93
N ASN A 427 -8.69 23.41 -11.27
CA ASN A 427 -8.28 22.16 -10.64
C ASN A 427 -7.21 22.45 -9.57
N ASP A 428 -6.77 21.43 -8.84
CA ASP A 428 -5.61 21.50 -7.93
C ASP A 428 -4.43 22.18 -8.64
N SER A 429 -3.91 23.24 -8.01
CA SER A 429 -2.84 24.07 -8.58
C SER A 429 -1.60 23.26 -8.95
N LYS A 430 -1.30 22.17 -8.23
CA LYS A 430 -0.15 21.28 -8.46
C LYS A 430 -0.33 20.35 -9.65
N LYS A 431 -1.57 20.08 -10.07
CA LYS A 431 -1.89 19.27 -11.25
C LYS A 431 -1.88 20.08 -12.55
N LEU A 432 -1.97 21.41 -12.43
CA LEU A 432 -1.92 22.33 -13.56
C LEU A 432 -0.47 22.66 -13.95
N SER A 433 -0.22 22.76 -15.26
CA SER A 433 1.04 23.30 -15.78
C SER A 433 1.19 24.77 -15.38
N GLU A 434 2.44 25.24 -15.22
CA GLU A 434 2.73 26.63 -14.83
C GLU A 434 2.06 27.65 -15.77
N LYS A 435 2.16 27.43 -17.09
CA LYS A 435 1.51 28.27 -18.10
C LYS A 435 -0.01 28.33 -17.90
N ARG A 436 -0.66 27.19 -17.61
CA ARG A 436 -2.12 27.17 -17.38
C ARG A 436 -2.48 27.84 -16.07
N ARG A 437 -1.67 27.65 -15.03
CA ARG A 437 -1.86 28.27 -13.71
C ARG A 437 -1.78 29.79 -13.78
N LEU A 438 -0.82 30.35 -14.52
CA LEU A 438 -0.70 31.79 -14.73
C LEU A 438 -1.89 32.37 -15.51
N ALA A 439 -2.31 31.71 -16.59
CA ALA A 439 -3.51 32.12 -17.32
C ALA A 439 -4.77 32.11 -16.44
N LEU A 440 -4.96 31.07 -15.62
CA LEU A 440 -6.08 31.00 -14.68
C LEU A 440 -5.97 32.04 -13.56
N PHE A 441 -4.76 32.36 -13.10
CA PHE A 441 -4.54 33.41 -12.10
C PHE A 441 -5.11 34.76 -12.55
N ASP A 442 -4.80 35.17 -13.79
CA ASP A 442 -5.33 36.41 -14.35
C ASP A 442 -6.85 36.32 -14.57
N GLU A 443 -7.33 35.19 -15.10
CA GLU A 443 -8.77 34.96 -15.33
C GLU A 443 -9.60 34.98 -14.03
N ILE A 444 -9.07 34.40 -12.94
CA ILE A 444 -9.73 34.43 -11.62
C ILE A 444 -9.82 35.86 -11.11
N LYS A 445 -8.74 36.64 -11.21
CA LYS A 445 -8.74 38.02 -10.71
C LYS A 445 -9.71 38.92 -11.49
N GLU A 446 -9.93 38.64 -12.76
CA GLU A 446 -10.86 39.38 -13.63
C GLU A 446 -12.32 38.95 -13.44
N LYS A 447 -12.58 37.64 -13.29
CA LYS A 447 -13.95 37.09 -13.34
C LYS A 447 -14.57 36.81 -11.98
N ALA A 448 -13.79 36.65 -10.91
CA ALA A 448 -14.34 36.44 -9.57
C ALA A 448 -15.13 37.68 -9.11
N LEU A 449 -16.21 37.48 -8.33
CA LEU A 449 -16.95 38.58 -7.70
C LEU A 449 -16.06 39.32 -6.70
N CYS A 450 -15.27 38.56 -5.94
CA CYS A 450 -14.37 39.08 -4.93
C CYS A 450 -13.26 38.08 -4.66
N TRP A 451 -12.06 38.58 -4.38
CA TRP A 451 -10.96 37.78 -3.87
C TRP A 451 -10.08 38.61 -2.94
N SER A 452 -9.34 37.93 -2.08
CA SER A 452 -8.47 38.54 -1.08
C SER A 452 -7.30 37.61 -0.77
N LEU A 453 -6.19 38.20 -0.34
CA LEU A 453 -5.00 37.48 0.14
C LEU A 453 -4.81 37.74 1.62
N GLY A 454 -4.58 36.67 2.38
CA GLY A 454 -4.15 36.71 3.76
C GLY A 454 -2.75 36.11 3.90
N ARG A 455 -2.02 36.57 4.91
CA ARG A 455 -0.67 36.08 5.19
C ARG A 455 -0.38 36.01 6.67
N ALA A 456 0.52 35.10 7.05
CA ALA A 456 1.18 35.09 8.34
C ALA A 456 2.69 35.10 8.12
N GLU A 457 3.35 36.14 8.61
CA GLU A 457 4.77 36.39 8.39
C GLU A 457 5.67 35.42 9.20
N PRO A 458 6.96 35.25 8.85
CA PRO A 458 7.86 34.34 9.56
C PRO A 458 7.88 34.52 11.08
N HIS A 459 7.86 35.75 11.57
CA HIS A 459 7.83 36.04 13.01
C HIS A 459 6.53 35.56 13.68
N GLU A 460 5.38 35.72 13.02
CA GLU A 460 4.09 35.23 13.52
C GLU A 460 4.03 33.70 13.49
N ILE A 461 4.64 33.07 12.49
CA ILE A 461 4.78 31.61 12.42
C ILE A 461 5.63 31.09 13.58
N ASP A 462 6.71 31.77 13.88
CA ASP A 462 7.62 31.42 14.97
C ASP A 462 6.94 31.56 16.35
N GLU A 463 6.08 32.57 16.51
CA GLU A 463 5.31 32.81 17.75
C GLU A 463 4.12 31.85 17.90
N LEU A 464 3.31 31.69 16.85
CA LEU A 464 2.03 31.00 16.91
C LEU A 464 2.12 29.51 16.58
N ASN A 465 3.25 29.04 16.05
CA ASN A 465 3.41 27.80 15.31
C ASN A 465 2.66 27.77 13.96
N ILE A 466 3.07 26.83 13.09
CA ILE A 466 2.60 26.78 11.70
C ILE A 466 1.09 26.54 11.56
N LEU A 467 0.47 25.84 12.51
CA LEU A 467 -0.96 25.55 12.46
C LEU A 467 -1.77 26.82 12.74
N HIS A 468 -1.50 27.52 13.85
CA HIS A 468 -2.26 28.73 14.20
C HIS A 468 -1.92 29.91 13.27
N ALA A 469 -0.68 30.01 12.80
CA ALA A 469 -0.32 30.98 11.77
C ALA A 469 -1.09 30.76 10.46
N THR A 470 -1.32 29.50 10.07
CA THR A 470 -2.18 29.18 8.91
C THR A 470 -3.62 29.63 9.16
N MET A 471 -4.17 29.38 10.36
CA MET A 471 -5.52 29.82 10.72
C MET A 471 -5.65 31.35 10.70
N LEU A 472 -4.64 32.07 11.19
CA LEU A 472 -4.57 33.52 11.14
C LEU A 472 -4.53 34.04 9.69
N ALA A 473 -3.71 33.42 8.82
CA ALA A 473 -3.67 33.77 7.40
C ALA A 473 -5.02 33.55 6.71
N MET A 474 -5.73 32.46 7.02
CA MET A 474 -7.10 32.22 6.54
C MET A 474 -8.10 33.26 7.04
N GLN A 475 -8.06 33.63 8.33
CA GLN A 475 -8.91 34.70 8.87
C GLN A 475 -8.67 36.01 8.14
N ARG A 476 -7.42 36.39 7.91
CA ARG A 476 -7.05 37.61 7.17
C ARG A 476 -7.53 37.57 5.72
N ALA A 477 -7.40 36.42 5.05
CA ALA A 477 -7.89 36.25 3.69
C ALA A 477 -9.41 36.47 3.62
N VAL A 478 -10.18 35.86 4.52
CA VAL A 478 -11.65 36.02 4.55
C VAL A 478 -12.04 37.44 4.95
N ALA A 479 -11.39 38.03 5.96
CA ALA A 479 -11.67 39.38 6.42
C ALA A 479 -11.33 40.47 5.38
N GLY A 480 -10.40 40.20 4.48
CA GLY A 480 -10.03 41.11 3.39
C GLY A 480 -10.96 41.07 2.17
N LEU A 481 -11.96 40.18 2.14
CA LEU A 481 -12.95 40.17 1.07
C LEU A 481 -13.81 41.44 1.13
N SER A 482 -13.93 42.15 0.00
CA SER A 482 -14.85 43.30 -0.14
C SER A 482 -16.33 42.90 -0.11
N ILE A 483 -16.63 41.62 -0.35
CA ILE A 483 -17.97 41.04 -0.23
C ILE A 483 -17.96 40.04 0.94
N VAL A 484 -18.89 40.22 1.89
CA VAL A 484 -19.02 39.30 3.03
C VAL A 484 -19.65 37.98 2.54
N PRO A 485 -18.96 36.84 2.65
CA PRO A 485 -19.54 35.56 2.26
C PRO A 485 -20.62 35.09 3.25
N GLU A 486 -21.65 34.43 2.71
CA GLU A 486 -22.67 33.73 3.49
C GLU A 486 -22.14 32.41 4.07
N PHE A 487 -21.20 31.78 3.36
CA PHE A 487 -20.58 30.51 3.75
C PHE A 487 -19.13 30.43 3.26
N VAL A 488 -18.25 29.82 4.06
CA VAL A 488 -16.83 29.64 3.71
C VAL A 488 -16.45 28.16 3.63
N LEU A 489 -15.96 27.72 2.48
CA LEU A 489 -15.41 26.39 2.23
C LEU A 489 -13.89 26.45 2.28
N ILE A 490 -13.28 25.62 3.11
CA ILE A 490 -11.85 25.71 3.44
C ILE A 490 -11.17 24.40 3.10
N ASP A 491 -10.06 24.43 2.36
CA ASP A 491 -9.29 23.22 2.10
C ASP A 491 -8.74 22.61 3.40
N GLY A 492 -8.86 21.29 3.53
CA GLY A 492 -8.31 20.54 4.65
C GLY A 492 -9.37 20.01 5.61
N ASN A 493 -9.03 19.96 6.91
CA ASN A 493 -9.82 19.25 7.94
C ASN A 493 -10.18 20.12 9.15
N ARG A 494 -9.88 21.43 9.11
CA ARG A 494 -10.15 22.36 10.20
C ARG A 494 -10.55 23.72 9.62
N CYS A 495 -11.44 24.40 10.33
CA CYS A 495 -11.81 25.78 10.03
C CYS A 495 -11.20 26.73 11.07
N PRO A 496 -10.77 27.94 10.68
CA PRO A 496 -10.48 28.99 11.62
C PRO A 496 -11.80 29.52 12.23
N SER A 497 -11.68 30.25 13.34
CA SER A 497 -12.83 30.99 13.88
C SER A 497 -13.20 32.13 12.93
N LEU A 498 -14.40 32.08 12.36
CA LEU A 498 -14.94 33.06 11.42
C LEU A 498 -16.29 33.58 11.92
N PRO A 499 -16.68 34.83 11.59
CA PRO A 499 -17.97 35.40 11.98
C PRO A 499 -19.16 34.81 11.19
N MET A 500 -18.88 34.06 10.12
CA MET A 500 -19.87 33.35 9.30
C MET A 500 -19.65 31.83 9.36
N PRO A 501 -20.68 31.02 9.00
CA PRO A 501 -20.54 29.57 8.91
C PRO A 501 -19.41 29.14 7.96
N SER A 502 -18.73 28.06 8.33
CA SER A 502 -17.67 27.49 7.50
C SER A 502 -17.61 25.98 7.61
N GLN A 503 -17.06 25.34 6.57
CA GLN A 503 -16.85 23.89 6.51
C GLN A 503 -15.50 23.57 5.91
N ALA A 504 -14.80 22.61 6.53
CA ALA A 504 -13.57 22.06 6.00
C ALA A 504 -13.88 20.99 4.94
N VAL A 505 -13.19 21.05 3.81
CA VAL A 505 -13.35 20.13 2.68
C VAL A 505 -12.02 19.46 2.40
N VAL A 506 -11.94 18.15 2.67
CA VAL A 506 -10.74 17.37 2.37
C VAL A 506 -10.58 17.25 0.85
N LYS A 507 -9.41 17.66 0.34
CA LYS A 507 -9.09 17.77 -1.09
C LYS A 507 -10.07 18.69 -1.82
N GLY A 508 -10.43 19.80 -1.18
CA GLY A 508 -11.41 20.77 -1.66
C GLY A 508 -10.97 21.43 -2.96
N ASP A 509 -9.68 21.66 -3.14
CA ASP A 509 -9.05 22.19 -4.36
C ASP A 509 -9.35 21.38 -5.63
N SER A 510 -9.67 20.09 -5.49
CA SER A 510 -10.05 19.20 -6.58
C SER A 510 -11.57 18.96 -6.72
N ARG A 511 -12.38 19.53 -5.81
CA ARG A 511 -13.81 19.23 -5.67
C ARG A 511 -14.71 20.47 -5.68
N VAL A 512 -14.17 21.62 -5.30
CA VAL A 512 -14.88 22.88 -5.10
C VAL A 512 -14.17 23.95 -5.92
N ALA A 513 -14.91 24.61 -6.81
CA ALA A 513 -14.33 25.57 -7.76
C ALA A 513 -13.68 26.77 -7.05
N GLU A 514 -14.31 27.28 -5.99
CA GLU A 514 -13.83 28.42 -5.21
C GLU A 514 -12.53 28.09 -4.48
N ILE A 515 -12.41 26.88 -3.89
CA ILE A 515 -11.18 26.42 -3.24
C ILE A 515 -10.08 26.23 -4.30
N SER A 516 -10.41 25.65 -5.45
CA SER A 516 -9.47 25.53 -6.57
C SER A 516 -8.93 26.89 -7.02
N ALA A 517 -9.81 27.89 -7.16
CA ALA A 517 -9.42 29.25 -7.50
C ALA A 517 -8.52 29.87 -6.44
N ALA A 518 -8.86 29.71 -5.15
CA ALA A 518 -8.02 30.15 -4.03
C ALA A 518 -6.63 29.49 -4.06
N SER A 519 -6.56 28.18 -4.33
CA SER A 519 -5.29 27.43 -4.44
C SER A 519 -4.38 28.04 -5.50
N ILE A 520 -4.94 28.39 -6.65
CA ILE A 520 -4.22 29.00 -7.77
C ILE A 520 -3.70 30.38 -7.38
N LEU A 521 -4.56 31.25 -6.81
CA LEU A 521 -4.16 32.59 -6.37
C LEU A 521 -3.03 32.54 -5.34
N ALA A 522 -3.22 31.75 -4.27
CA ALA A 522 -2.23 31.63 -3.21
C ALA A 522 -0.88 31.12 -3.75
N LYS A 523 -0.91 30.07 -4.59
CA LYS A 523 0.29 29.45 -5.16
C LYS A 523 1.07 30.40 -6.06
N VAL A 524 0.40 31.07 -7.01
CA VAL A 524 1.07 31.95 -7.96
C VAL A 524 1.63 33.18 -7.25
N THR A 525 0.88 33.78 -6.33
CA THR A 525 1.37 34.90 -5.52
C THR A 525 2.62 34.52 -4.73
N ARG A 526 2.59 33.39 -4.01
CA ARG A 526 3.75 32.95 -3.23
C ARG A 526 4.96 32.62 -4.09
N ASP A 527 4.76 31.97 -5.23
CA ASP A 527 5.87 31.61 -6.12
C ASP A 527 6.55 32.86 -6.71
N ALA A 528 5.78 33.92 -6.97
CA ALA A 528 6.28 35.22 -7.38
C ALA A 528 7.07 35.89 -6.25
N GLU A 529 6.57 35.88 -5.01
CA GLU A 529 7.31 36.39 -3.84
C GLU A 529 8.67 35.68 -3.66
N MET A 530 8.72 34.35 -3.87
CA MET A 530 9.98 33.60 -3.82
C MET A 530 10.93 33.96 -4.98
N ALA A 531 10.40 34.29 -6.16
CA ALA A 531 11.21 34.78 -7.27
C ALA A 531 11.77 36.17 -6.99
N THR A 532 10.97 37.07 -6.41
CA THR A 532 11.44 38.40 -5.96
C THR A 532 12.50 38.27 -4.87
N LEU A 533 12.30 37.37 -3.90
CA LEU A 533 13.26 37.14 -2.83
C LEU A 533 14.59 36.56 -3.35
N ASP A 534 14.53 35.74 -4.39
CA ASP A 534 15.73 35.21 -5.07
C ASP A 534 16.57 36.33 -5.68
N LEU A 535 15.97 37.40 -6.21
CA LEU A 535 16.71 38.55 -6.73
C LEU A 535 17.47 39.28 -5.61
N ALA A 536 16.90 39.36 -4.41
CA ALA A 536 17.56 39.97 -3.25
C ALA A 536 18.63 39.05 -2.63
N PHE A 537 18.43 37.73 -2.71
CA PHE A 537 19.30 36.72 -2.11
C PHE A 537 19.70 35.62 -3.13
N PRO A 538 20.42 35.96 -4.22
CA PRO A 538 20.61 35.08 -5.38
C PRO A 538 21.43 33.82 -5.09
N HIS A 539 22.18 33.81 -3.99
CA HIS A 539 22.99 32.67 -3.58
C HIS A 539 22.17 31.51 -2.98
N TYR A 540 20.91 31.74 -2.58
CA TYR A 540 20.04 30.68 -2.04
C TYR A 540 19.28 29.89 -3.10
N GLY A 541 18.93 30.50 -4.24
CA GLY A 541 18.14 29.83 -5.29
C GLY A 541 16.65 29.67 -4.95
N PHE A 542 16.08 30.60 -4.18
CA PHE A 542 14.68 30.59 -3.73
C PHE A 542 13.67 30.46 -4.88
N ALA A 543 13.97 31.00 -6.06
CA ALA A 543 13.09 30.89 -7.22
C ALA A 543 12.89 29.43 -7.67
N GLN A 544 13.88 28.56 -7.46
CA GLN A 544 13.85 27.17 -7.91
C GLN A 544 13.11 26.25 -6.92
N HIS A 545 13.48 26.32 -5.64
CA HIS A 545 12.92 25.44 -4.61
C HIS A 545 11.77 26.07 -3.82
N LYS A 546 11.40 27.33 -4.11
CA LYS A 546 10.27 28.07 -3.49
C LYS A 546 10.31 28.07 -1.96
N GLY A 547 11.51 28.06 -1.40
CA GLY A 547 11.76 28.03 0.04
C GLY A 547 11.59 26.67 0.73
N TYR A 548 11.25 25.60 0.02
CA TYR A 548 11.15 24.25 0.60
C TYR A 548 12.52 23.71 1.03
N PRO A 549 12.60 22.82 2.03
CA PRO A 549 13.86 22.25 2.54
C PRO A 549 14.43 21.17 1.58
N THR A 550 14.77 21.57 0.36
CA THR A 550 15.49 20.71 -0.58
C THR A 550 16.95 20.57 -0.15
N ALA A 551 17.66 19.55 -0.66
CA ALA A 551 19.09 19.38 -0.40
C ALA A 551 19.89 20.66 -0.73
N VAL A 552 19.54 21.32 -1.85
CA VAL A 552 20.13 22.60 -2.27
C VAL A 552 19.87 23.68 -1.22
N HIS A 553 18.62 23.85 -0.78
CA HIS A 553 18.29 24.89 0.19
C HIS A 553 18.99 24.66 1.55
N LEU A 554 19.03 23.41 2.02
CA LEU A 554 19.72 23.06 3.26
C LEU A 554 21.23 23.31 3.19
N GLN A 555 21.84 23.00 2.04
CA GLN A 555 23.24 23.32 1.78
C GLN A 555 23.46 24.84 1.81
N LYS A 556 22.63 25.62 1.10
CA LYS A 556 22.75 27.09 1.07
C LYS A 556 22.52 27.74 2.43
N LEU A 557 21.59 27.22 3.22
CA LEU A 557 21.34 27.62 4.59
C LEU A 557 22.55 27.35 5.50
N GLN A 558 23.27 26.26 5.28
CA GLN A 558 24.51 25.95 6.02
C GLN A 558 25.69 26.84 5.57
N GLU A 559 25.80 27.10 4.27
CA GLU A 559 26.88 27.92 3.69
C GLU A 559 26.74 29.41 4.04
N HIS A 560 25.51 29.94 4.04
CA HIS A 560 25.25 31.38 4.11
C HIS A 560 24.48 31.83 5.37
N GLY A 561 24.06 30.90 6.22
CA GLY A 561 23.29 31.19 7.43
C GLY A 561 21.80 31.43 7.17
N ALA A 562 21.05 31.85 8.18
CA ALA A 562 19.63 32.16 8.04
C ALA A 562 19.41 33.67 7.85
N THR A 563 18.54 34.04 6.90
CA THR A 563 18.12 35.44 6.67
C THR A 563 16.94 35.84 7.56
N GLU A 564 16.56 37.13 7.55
CA GLU A 564 15.37 37.62 8.28
C GLU A 564 14.04 37.00 7.81
N HIS A 565 14.01 36.48 6.57
CA HIS A 565 12.84 35.83 6.00
C HIS A 565 12.71 34.35 6.41
N HIS A 566 13.74 33.77 7.05
CA HIS A 566 13.69 32.40 7.52
C HIS A 566 12.89 32.27 8.81
N ARG A 567 12.15 31.17 8.93
CA ARG A 567 11.36 30.80 10.11
C ARG A 567 12.28 30.18 11.15
N ARG A 568 12.62 30.96 12.18
CA ARG A 568 13.62 30.61 13.18
C ARG A 568 13.20 29.44 14.05
N SER A 569 11.91 29.16 14.16
CA SER A 569 11.37 28.04 14.92
C SER A 569 11.58 26.67 14.25
N PHE A 570 11.88 26.63 12.94
CA PHE A 570 11.97 25.39 12.16
C PHE A 570 13.32 24.71 12.37
N GLY A 571 13.32 23.37 12.54
CA GLY A 571 14.51 22.60 12.94
C GLY A 571 15.79 22.87 12.14
N PRO A 572 15.77 22.86 10.79
CA PRO A 572 16.96 23.19 10.00
C PRO A 572 17.49 24.61 10.23
N VAL A 573 16.59 25.59 10.39
CA VAL A 573 16.95 26.98 10.63
C VAL A 573 17.50 27.16 12.05
N LYS A 574 16.89 26.52 13.07
CA LYS A 574 17.43 26.49 14.44
C LYS A 574 18.86 25.98 14.48
N ARG A 575 19.15 24.90 13.74
CA ARG A 575 20.51 24.35 13.65
C ARG A 575 21.48 25.33 13.00
N ALA A 576 21.08 25.95 11.90
CA ALA A 576 21.91 26.96 11.22
C ALA A 576 22.17 28.21 12.09
N LEU A 577 21.26 28.54 13.00
CA LEU A 577 21.40 29.63 13.97
C LEU A 577 22.14 29.24 15.27
N GLY A 578 22.51 27.97 15.46
CA GLY A 578 23.11 27.49 16.72
C GLY A 578 22.13 27.45 17.91
N LEU A 579 20.82 27.42 17.65
CA LEU A 579 19.74 27.46 18.66
C LEU A 579 19.18 26.06 19.01
N ALA A 580 19.74 24.99 18.44
CA ALA A 580 19.33 23.62 18.74
C ALA A 580 20.31 22.99 19.76
N SER A 581 19.79 22.52 20.89
CA SER A 581 20.53 21.61 21.79
C SER A 581 20.77 20.28 21.06
N ASN A 582 21.99 19.75 21.16
CA ASN A 582 22.39 18.46 20.60
C ASN A 582 21.44 17.32 20.99
#